data_AF-A0A381IBE5-F1
#
_entry.id   AF-A0A381IBE5-F1
#
_cell.length_a   1.000
_cell.length_b   1.000
_cell.length_c   1.000
_cell.angle_alpha   90.00
_cell.angle_beta   90.00
_cell.angle_gamma   90.00
#
_symmetry.space_group_name_H-M   'P 1'
#
loop_
_entity.id
_entity.type
_entity.pdbx_description
1 polymer ?
#
loop_
_entity_poly.entity_id
_entity_poly.type
_entity_poly.pdbx_seq_one_letter_code
_entity_poly.pdbx_strand_id
1 'polypeptide(L)'
;MKALGAEVVLVDQMPNSVHGQVSGEDLALVEIEAQKIAKERNAFRADQFNLEACNHAHEKYTAEEMWEQLDGNIDVFVDFLEVVVLLQDVQKHLKNIILLSNVMLLNLKQQQLFR
;
A
#
# COMPACT_ATOMS: atom_id res chain seq x y z
N MET A 1 -14.04 -9.98 8.54
CA MET A 1 -14.07 -9.01 9.66
C MET A 1 -15.00 -9.43 10.77
N LYS A 2 -16.34 -9.41 10.60
CA LYS A 2 -17.29 -9.81 11.68
C LYS A 2 -17.02 -11.19 12.28
N ALA A 3 -16.72 -12.18 11.45
CA ALA A 3 -16.40 -13.54 11.91
C ALA A 3 -15.14 -13.63 12.80
N LEU A 4 -14.25 -12.63 12.72
CA LEU A 4 -13.06 -12.51 13.57
C LEU A 4 -13.30 -11.62 14.80
N GLY A 5 -14.55 -11.24 15.08
CA GLY A 5 -14.92 -10.42 16.24
C GLY A 5 -14.87 -8.91 16.02
N ALA A 6 -14.54 -8.43 14.82
CA ALA A 6 -14.54 -7.00 14.53
C ALA A 6 -15.98 -6.44 14.45
N GLU A 7 -16.21 -5.32 15.13
CA GLU A 7 -17.35 -4.45 14.84
C GLU A 7 -17.17 -3.86 13.44
N VAL A 8 -18.18 -3.99 12.58
CA VAL A 8 -18.15 -3.44 11.23
C VAL A 8 -19.23 -2.38 11.12
N VAL A 9 -18.80 -1.13 11.04
CA VAL A 9 -19.64 0.03 10.80
C VAL A 9 -19.83 0.18 9.29
N LEU A 10 -21.09 0.27 8.85
CA LEU A 10 -21.43 0.57 7.46
C LEU A 10 -21.69 2.07 7.35
N VAL A 11 -21.08 2.71 6.35
CA VAL A 11 -21.29 4.12 6.04
C VAL A 11 -22.07 4.18 4.74
N ASP A 12 -23.13 4.99 4.72
CA ASP A 12 -23.95 5.17 3.52
C ASP A 12 -23.11 5.80 2.40
N GLN A 13 -23.34 5.34 1.17
CA GLN A 13 -22.72 5.92 -0.01
C GLN A 13 -23.26 7.34 -0.26
N MET A 14 -22.51 8.14 -1.03
CA MET A 14 -22.95 9.47 -1.45
C MET A 14 -24.30 9.42 -2.18
N PRO A 15 -25.10 10.51 -2.11
CA PRO A 15 -26.31 10.61 -2.90
C PRO A 15 -25.99 10.43 -4.39
N ASN A 16 -26.70 9.50 -5.04
CA ASN A 16 -26.51 9.10 -6.44
C ASN A 16 -25.31 8.18 -6.74
N SER A 17 -24.61 7.67 -5.73
CA SER A 17 -23.63 6.59 -5.96
C SER A 17 -24.28 5.35 -6.56
N VAL A 18 -23.52 4.65 -7.41
CA VAL A 18 -23.99 3.44 -8.09
C VAL A 18 -23.89 2.25 -7.15
N HIS A 19 -25.01 1.57 -6.93
CA HIS A 19 -25.04 0.39 -6.09
C HIS A 19 -24.04 -0.68 -6.57
N GLY A 20 -23.24 -1.20 -5.64
CA GLY A 20 -22.19 -2.19 -5.91
C GLY A 20 -20.87 -1.59 -6.42
N GLN A 21 -20.75 -0.27 -6.54
CA GLN A 21 -19.51 0.42 -6.86
C GLN A 21 -19.18 1.44 -5.77
N VAL A 22 -17.98 1.38 -5.21
CA VAL A 22 -17.53 2.32 -4.17
C VAL A 22 -16.62 3.36 -4.82
N SER A 23 -17.06 4.62 -4.80
CA SER A 23 -16.31 5.74 -5.38
C SER A 23 -15.27 6.30 -4.40
N GLY A 24 -14.39 7.18 -4.88
CA GLY A 24 -13.48 7.94 -4.01
C GLY A 24 -14.21 8.86 -3.03
N GLU A 25 -15.36 9.40 -3.43
CA GLU A 25 -16.20 10.25 -2.57
C GLU A 25 -16.89 9.43 -1.47
N ASP A 26 -17.32 8.20 -1.79
CA ASP A 26 -17.82 7.26 -0.79
C ASP A 26 -16.73 6.91 0.24
N LEU A 27 -15.50 6.66 -0.23
CA LEU A 27 -14.36 6.40 0.66
C LEU A 27 -14.02 7.61 1.55
N ALA A 28 -14.23 8.84 1.07
CA ALA A 28 -14.04 10.03 1.89
C ALA A 28 -15.06 10.10 3.05
N LEU A 29 -16.31 9.66 2.83
CA LEU A 29 -17.29 9.53 3.93
C LEU A 29 -16.85 8.48 4.95
N VAL A 30 -16.32 7.35 4.49
CA VAL A 30 -15.75 6.31 5.37
C VAL A 30 -14.60 6.87 6.21
N GLU A 31 -13.72 7.67 5.61
CA GLU A 31 -12.61 8.28 6.33
C GLU A 31 -13.08 9.26 7.43
N ILE A 32 -14.07 10.10 7.12
CA ILE A 32 -14.67 11.02 8.11
C ILE A 32 -15.23 10.24 9.30
N GLU A 33 -16.01 9.20 9.06
CA GLU A 33 -16.61 8.41 10.14
C GLU A 33 -15.54 7.62 10.92
N ALA A 34 -14.53 7.08 10.25
CA ALA A 34 -13.43 6.38 10.90
C ALA A 34 -12.62 7.30 11.84
N GLN A 35 -12.34 8.55 11.42
CA GLN A 35 -11.67 9.54 12.28
C GLN A 35 -12.52 9.92 13.49
N LYS A 36 -13.83 10.13 13.27
CA LYS A 36 -14.78 10.45 14.34
C LYS A 36 -14.83 9.32 15.38
N ILE A 37 -15.01 8.07 14.95
CA ILE A 37 -15.05 6.90 15.85
C ILE A 37 -13.73 6.76 16.62
N ALA A 38 -12.58 6.90 15.93
CA ALA A 38 -11.28 6.80 16.58
C ALA A 38 -11.14 7.84 17.70
N LYS A 39 -11.56 9.09 17.44
CA LYS A 39 -11.55 10.17 18.43
C LYS A 39 -12.51 9.91 19.59
N GLU A 40 -13.77 9.58 19.29
CA GLU A 40 -14.81 9.37 20.30
C GLU A 40 -14.48 8.20 21.25
N ARG A 41 -13.86 7.15 20.72
CA ARG A 41 -13.47 5.96 21.49
C ARG A 41 -12.06 6.03 22.06
N ASN A 42 -11.32 7.11 21.79
CA ASN A 42 -9.89 7.21 22.07
C ASN A 42 -9.12 5.97 21.58
N ALA A 43 -9.44 5.50 20.37
CA ALA A 43 -8.91 4.28 19.79
C ALA A 43 -7.64 4.57 18.97
N PHE A 44 -6.75 3.59 18.90
CA PHE A 44 -5.64 3.62 17.96
C PHE A 44 -6.15 3.50 16.52
N ARG A 45 -5.69 4.39 15.64
CA ARG A 45 -5.99 4.36 14.21
C ARG A 45 -4.78 3.80 13.46
N ALA A 46 -4.97 2.68 12.77
CA ALA A 46 -3.89 2.01 12.03
C ALA A 46 -3.35 2.86 10.86
N ASP A 47 -4.22 3.63 10.19
CA ASP A 47 -3.87 4.63 9.16
C ASP A 47 -2.79 4.20 8.16
N GLN A 48 -3.01 3.03 7.53
CA GLN A 48 -2.00 2.29 6.75
C GLN A 48 -1.29 3.07 5.63
N PHE A 49 -1.90 4.16 5.14
CA PHE A 49 -1.31 4.98 4.08
C PHE A 49 -0.27 5.98 4.61
N ASN A 50 -0.34 6.35 5.89
CA ASN A 50 0.53 7.35 6.50
C ASN A 50 1.47 6.76 7.56
N LEU A 51 1.14 5.59 8.11
CA LEU A 51 1.93 4.97 9.17
C LEU A 51 3.21 4.33 8.60
N GLU A 52 4.37 4.88 8.95
CA GLU A 52 5.70 4.40 8.51
C GLU A 52 5.93 2.91 8.86
N ALA A 53 5.26 2.39 9.89
CA ALA A 53 5.31 0.99 10.26
C ALA A 53 4.90 0.04 9.12
N CYS A 54 4.04 0.48 8.19
CA CYS A 54 3.70 -0.28 7.00
C CYS A 54 4.92 -0.53 6.11
N ASN A 55 5.80 0.46 5.95
CA ASN A 55 7.04 0.32 5.17
C ASN A 55 8.07 -0.52 5.94
N HIS A 56 8.24 -0.22 7.23
CA HIS A 56 9.17 -0.96 8.10
C HIS A 56 8.88 -2.46 8.14
N ALA A 57 7.61 -2.86 8.06
CA ALA A 57 7.24 -4.27 8.06
C ALA A 57 7.86 -5.03 6.86
N HIS A 58 7.98 -4.39 5.71
CA HIS A 58 8.54 -5.04 4.53
C HIS A 58 10.05 -4.83 4.41
N GLU A 59 10.56 -3.66 4.84
CA GLU A 59 12.01 -3.42 4.91
C GLU A 59 12.68 -4.41 5.86
N LYS A 60 12.17 -4.57 7.09
CA LYS A 60 12.88 -5.28 8.17
C LYS A 60 12.60 -6.77 8.22
N TYR A 61 11.59 -7.23 7.47
CA TYR A 61 11.17 -8.62 7.49
C TYR A 61 11.08 -9.18 6.07
N THR A 62 10.10 -8.77 5.26
CA THR A 62 9.91 -9.34 3.91
C THR A 62 11.17 -9.29 3.05
N ALA A 63 11.88 -8.16 3.02
CA ALA A 63 13.11 -7.99 2.25
C ALA A 63 14.27 -8.83 2.81
N GLU A 64 14.44 -8.88 4.13
CA GLU A 64 15.46 -9.70 4.80
C GLU A 64 15.22 -11.19 4.56
N GLU A 65 13.97 -11.65 4.68
CA GLU A 65 13.58 -13.04 4.40
C GLU A 65 13.92 -13.42 2.96
N MET A 66 13.58 -12.58 1.99
CA MET A 66 13.92 -12.82 0.58
C MET A 66 15.44 -12.87 0.36
N TRP A 67 16.18 -11.96 1.00
CA TRP A 67 17.63 -11.88 0.87
C TRP A 67 18.31 -13.13 1.44
N GLU A 68 17.94 -13.54 2.65
CA GLU A 68 18.47 -14.74 3.31
C GLU A 68 18.11 -16.02 2.54
N GLN A 69 16.85 -16.16 2.12
CA GLN A 69 16.36 -17.36 1.43
C GLN A 69 17.00 -17.55 0.05
N LEU A 70 17.45 -16.46 -0.59
CA LEU A 70 18.08 -16.49 -1.91
C LEU A 70 19.59 -16.33 -1.86
N ASP A 71 20.19 -16.34 -0.66
CA ASP A 71 21.63 -16.14 -0.44
C ASP A 71 22.15 -14.88 -1.15
N GLY A 72 21.36 -13.80 -1.11
CA GLY A 72 21.63 -12.53 -1.78
C GLY A 72 21.59 -12.55 -3.31
N ASN A 73 21.16 -13.65 -3.94
CA ASN A 73 21.11 -13.78 -5.41
C ASN A 73 19.74 -13.36 -5.95
N ILE A 74 19.50 -12.05 -6.01
CA ILE A 74 18.26 -11.48 -6.56
C ILE A 74 18.57 -10.54 -7.73
N ASP A 75 18.12 -10.90 -8.92
CA ASP A 75 18.34 -10.11 -10.13
C ASP A 75 17.22 -9.10 -10.41
N VAL A 76 15.97 -9.48 -10.13
CA VAL A 76 14.77 -8.68 -10.37
C VAL A 76 13.74 -8.97 -9.29
N PHE A 77 13.10 -7.92 -8.79
CA PHE A 77 11.90 -8.00 -7.97
C PHE A 77 10.73 -7.29 -8.66
N VAL A 78 9.55 -7.90 -8.64
CA VAL A 78 8.32 -7.38 -9.25
C VAL A 78 7.15 -7.63 -8.30
N ASP A 79 6.36 -6.60 -8.05
CA ASP A 79 5.15 -6.67 -7.24
C ASP A 79 4.10 -5.65 -7.71
N PHE A 80 2.85 -5.83 -7.28
CA PHE A 80 1.77 -4.87 -7.46
C PHE A 80 1.89 -3.73 -6.44
N LEU A 81 1.68 -2.51 -6.92
CA LEU A 81 1.68 -1.33 -6.05
C LEU A 81 0.28 -1.11 -5.48
N GLU A 82 0.10 -1.31 -4.17
CA GLU A 82 -1.15 -0.98 -3.46
C GLU A 82 -0.94 0.19 -2.48
N VAL A 83 -0.04 0.00 -1.52
CA VAL A 83 0.50 1.05 -0.65
C VAL A 83 2.01 1.08 -0.91
N VAL A 84 2.67 2.24 -0.81
CA VAL A 84 4.11 2.41 -1.11
C VAL A 84 4.97 1.65 -0.10
N VAL A 85 4.97 0.33 -0.17
CA VAL A 85 5.36 -0.51 0.96
C VAL A 85 6.64 -1.29 0.72
N LEU A 86 7.13 -1.40 -0.53
CA LEU A 86 8.34 -2.19 -0.81
C LEU A 86 9.48 -1.45 -1.52
N LEU A 87 9.21 -0.29 -2.11
CA LEU A 87 10.08 0.23 -3.17
C LEU A 87 11.34 0.94 -2.71
N GLN A 88 11.40 1.42 -1.47
CA GLN A 88 12.53 2.25 -1.04
C GLN A 88 13.73 1.43 -0.57
N ASP A 89 13.56 0.21 -0.07
CA ASP A 89 14.65 -0.49 0.63
C ASP A 89 15.18 -1.76 -0.05
N VAL A 90 14.39 -2.42 -0.89
CA VAL A 90 14.91 -3.47 -1.79
C VAL A 90 15.99 -2.90 -2.73
N GLN A 91 16.02 -1.58 -2.93
CA GLN A 91 17.08 -0.85 -3.65
C GLN A 91 18.49 -1.03 -3.08
N LYS A 92 18.66 -1.27 -1.76
CA LYS A 92 20.00 -1.42 -1.16
C LYS A 92 20.73 -2.68 -1.64
N HIS A 93 19.98 -3.64 -2.18
CA HIS A 93 20.42 -5.01 -2.41
C HIS A 93 20.27 -5.48 -3.87
N LEU A 94 19.49 -4.78 -4.70
CA LEU A 94 19.25 -5.16 -6.10
C LEU A 94 20.07 -4.37 -7.11
N LYS A 95 20.61 -5.09 -8.11
CA LYS A 95 21.25 -4.48 -9.29
C LYS A 95 20.25 -3.94 -10.31
N ASN A 96 19.02 -4.46 -10.35
CA ASN A 96 17.97 -4.04 -11.28
C ASN A 96 16.58 -4.14 -10.63
N ILE A 97 15.74 -3.10 -10.79
CA ILE A 97 14.33 -3.10 -10.38
C ILE A 97 13.47 -2.84 -11.61
N ILE A 98 12.41 -3.64 -11.76
CA ILE A 98 11.36 -3.42 -12.76
C ILE A 98 10.03 -3.30 -12.01
N LEU A 99 9.49 -2.09 -11.97
CA LEU A 99 8.16 -1.85 -11.42
C LEU A 99 7.12 -1.98 -12.53
N LEU A 100 6.10 -2.81 -12.31
CA LEU A 100 4.92 -2.91 -13.17
C LEU A 100 3.69 -2.51 -12.37
N SER A 101 3.32 -1.23 -12.41
CA SER A 101 1.98 -0.80 -12.00
C SER A 101 1.09 -0.69 -13.24
N ASN A 102 -0.13 -1.22 -13.16
CA ASN A 102 -1.18 -1.01 -14.18
C ASN A 102 -1.73 0.43 -14.22
N VAL A 103 -1.02 1.39 -13.63
CA VAL A 103 -1.14 2.81 -13.92
C VAL A 103 0.27 3.37 -14.06
N MET A 104 0.67 3.56 -15.32
CA MET A 104 1.66 4.50 -15.84
C MET A 104 2.96 4.70 -15.04
N LEU A 105 4.06 4.11 -15.51
CA LEU A 105 5.40 4.70 -15.38
C LEU A 105 6.19 4.49 -16.68
N LEU A 106 5.77 5.26 -17.68
CA LEU A 106 6.67 5.79 -18.69
C LEU A 106 7.73 6.65 -17.98
N ASN A 107 8.98 6.51 -18.43
CA ASN A 107 10.15 7.34 -18.13
C ASN A 107 10.84 7.17 -16.77
N LEU A 108 11.90 6.35 -16.78
CA LEU A 108 13.21 6.73 -16.21
C LEU A 108 14.42 6.05 -16.89
N LYS A 109 14.22 5.14 -17.88
CA LYS A 109 15.32 4.53 -18.66
C LYS A 109 15.45 4.97 -20.12
N GLN A 110 14.58 5.82 -20.67
CA GLN A 110 14.74 6.31 -22.05
C GLN A 110 15.61 7.57 -22.22
N GLN A 111 16.01 8.27 -21.15
CA GLN A 111 16.86 9.46 -21.27
C GLN A 111 18.38 9.21 -21.28
N GLN A 112 18.85 7.96 -21.16
CA GLN A 112 20.29 7.64 -21.23
C GLN A 112 20.71 6.82 -22.45
N LEU A 113 19.80 6.54 -23.39
CA LEU A 113 20.10 5.74 -24.59
C LEU A 113 20.19 6.55 -25.91
N PHE A 114 20.21 7.88 -25.84
CA PHE A 114 20.55 8.73 -26.98
C PHE A 114 21.73 9.64 -26.64
N ARG A 115 22.93 9.06 -26.67
CA ARG A 115 24.17 9.70 -27.16
C ARG A 115 25.02 8.65 -27.85
#